data_AF-A0A9D1XLU3-F1
#
_entry.id   AF-A0A9D1XLU3-F1
#
_cell.length_a   1.000
_cell.length_b   1.000
_cell.length_c   1.000
_cell.angle_alpha   90.00
_cell.angle_beta   90.00
_cell.angle_gamma   90.00
#
_symmetry.space_group_name_H-M   'P 1'
#
loop_
_entity.id
_entity.type
_entity.pdbx_description
1 polymer ?
#
loop_
_entity_poly.entity_id
_entity_poly.type
_entity_poly.pdbx_seq_one_letter_code
_entity_poly.pdbx_strand_id
1 'polypeptide(L)'
;MDLTINSDEAFNQTKAHIANIINDTINDYDFTLSDNSISNLAVHLSIAIIRIKSDNYIPLSNSQISSYKQQYSYPYAKMLCDRLEKEFGISFPEAEVSLVSMYLSKNQKLDFELNSGLDLLDDHVYQILNQTMENI
;
A
#
# COMPACT_ATOMS: atom_id res chain seq x y z
N MET A 1 -1.15 -28.52 -18.84
CA MET A 1 -2.09 -27.42 -19.14
C MET A 1 -1.78 -26.38 -18.08
N ASP A 2 -0.90 -25.46 -18.42
CA ASP A 2 -0.28 -24.54 -17.45
C ASP A 2 -1.34 -23.57 -16.90
N LEU A 3 -1.58 -23.66 -15.59
CA LEU A 3 -2.47 -22.79 -14.83
C LEU A 3 -1.73 -21.58 -14.24
N THR A 4 -0.43 -21.42 -14.51
CA THR A 4 0.44 -20.39 -13.92
C THR A 4 0.36 -19.03 -14.60
N ILE A 5 -0.32 -18.89 -15.74
CA ILE A 5 -0.36 -17.62 -16.50
C ILE A 5 -1.44 -16.65 -15.97
N ASN A 6 -2.33 -17.07 -15.06
CA ASN A 6 -3.53 -16.29 -14.72
C ASN A 6 -3.39 -15.37 -13.49
N SER A 7 -2.52 -15.67 -12.52
CA SER A 7 -2.41 -14.85 -11.30
C SER A 7 -1.46 -13.66 -11.48
N ASP A 8 -0.31 -13.86 -12.12
CA ASP A 8 0.65 -12.79 -12.42
C ASP A 8 0.06 -11.70 -13.33
N GLU A 9 -0.72 -12.08 -14.33
CA GLU A 9 -1.36 -11.12 -15.23
C GLU A 9 -2.46 -10.33 -14.52
N ALA A 10 -3.32 -11.00 -13.75
CA ALA A 10 -4.37 -10.35 -12.96
C ALA A 10 -3.78 -9.41 -11.88
N PHE A 11 -2.69 -9.80 -11.24
CA PHE A 11 -1.97 -8.96 -10.30
C PHE A 11 -1.39 -7.72 -10.99
N ASN A 12 -0.74 -7.90 -12.15
CA ASN A 12 -0.20 -6.79 -12.91
C ASN A 12 -1.28 -5.81 -13.41
N GLN A 13 -2.44 -6.32 -13.84
CA GLN A 13 -3.59 -5.48 -14.20
C GLN A 13 -4.13 -4.71 -12.99
N THR A 14 -4.27 -5.38 -11.84
CA THR A 14 -4.71 -4.74 -10.59
C THR A 14 -3.73 -3.64 -10.16
N LYS A 15 -2.43 -3.93 -10.22
CA LYS A 15 -1.36 -2.96 -9.93
C LYS A 15 -1.41 -1.76 -10.86
N ALA A 16 -1.61 -1.97 -12.16
CA ALA A 16 -1.73 -0.88 -13.13
C ALA A 16 -2.96 -0.01 -12.85
N HIS A 17 -4.09 -0.62 -12.50
CA HIS A 17 -5.30 0.09 -12.13
C HIS A 17 -5.12 0.94 -10.87
N ILE A 18 -4.49 0.38 -9.83
CA ILE A 18 -4.16 1.12 -8.61
C ILE A 18 -3.21 2.28 -8.91
N ALA A 19 -2.22 2.09 -9.80
CA ALA A 19 -1.33 3.17 -10.22
C ALA A 19 -2.08 4.35 -10.86
N ASN A 20 -3.12 4.08 -11.66
CA ASN A 20 -3.99 5.13 -12.21
C ASN A 20 -4.75 5.87 -11.10
N ILE A 21 -5.31 5.14 -10.12
CA ILE A 21 -6.00 5.75 -8.98
C ILE A 21 -5.05 6.63 -8.14
N ILE A 22 -3.81 6.19 -7.95
CA ILE A 22 -2.77 7.00 -7.30
C ILE A 22 -2.54 8.29 -8.09
N ASN A 23 -2.33 8.20 -9.40
CA ASN A 23 -2.12 9.35 -10.28
C ASN A 23 -3.28 10.35 -10.21
N ASP A 24 -4.52 9.88 -10.31
CA ASP A 24 -5.70 10.73 -10.19
C ASP A 24 -5.77 11.40 -8.81
N THR A 25 -5.44 10.66 -7.75
CA THR A 25 -5.42 11.21 -6.39
C THR A 25 -4.35 12.28 -6.23
N ILE A 26 -3.11 12.05 -6.66
CA ILE A 26 -2.05 13.05 -6.48
C ILE A 26 -2.29 14.31 -7.32
N ASN A 27 -2.88 14.17 -8.51
CA ASN A 27 -3.27 15.30 -9.37
C ASN A 27 -4.36 16.15 -8.72
N ASP A 28 -5.36 15.54 -8.10
CA ASP A 28 -6.47 16.26 -7.45
C ASP A 28 -6.03 17.07 -6.22
N TYR A 29 -4.85 16.78 -5.66
CA TYR A 29 -4.38 17.37 -4.40
C TYR A 29 -3.00 18.03 -4.50
N ASP A 30 -2.56 18.39 -5.72
CA ASP A 30 -1.28 19.05 -6.00
C ASP A 30 -0.07 18.38 -5.33
N PHE A 31 -0.11 17.05 -5.28
CA PHE A 31 0.96 16.24 -4.71
C PHE A 31 1.82 15.63 -5.82
N THR A 32 3.12 15.50 -5.60
CA THR A 32 4.05 14.97 -6.61
C THR A 32 4.77 13.74 -6.08
N LEU A 33 4.80 12.69 -6.91
CA LEU A 33 5.54 11.45 -6.70
C LEU A 33 6.33 11.12 -7.97
N SER A 34 7.47 10.42 -7.82
CA SER A 34 8.16 9.85 -8.97
C SER A 34 7.39 8.65 -9.53
N ASP A 35 7.60 8.32 -10.81
CA ASP A 35 7.01 7.11 -11.42
C ASP A 35 7.38 5.84 -10.64
N ASN A 36 8.60 5.79 -10.10
CA ASN A 36 9.04 4.71 -9.23
C ASN A 36 8.23 4.68 -7.93
N SER A 37 8.07 5.81 -7.24
CA SER A 37 7.24 5.90 -6.03
C SER A 37 5.80 5.45 -6.27
N ILE A 38 5.21 5.83 -7.41
CA ILE A 38 3.85 5.42 -7.80
C ILE A 38 3.80 3.91 -8.02
N SER A 39 4.70 3.36 -8.83
CA SER A 39 4.76 1.91 -9.10
C SER A 39 4.93 1.11 -7.80
N ASN A 40 5.80 1.56 -6.93
CA ASN A 40 6.09 0.89 -5.67
C ASN A 40 4.92 0.97 -4.68
N LEU A 41 4.28 2.14 -4.58
CA LEU A 41 3.06 2.29 -3.79
C LEU A 41 1.92 1.43 -4.34
N ALA A 42 1.79 1.31 -5.66
CA ALA A 42 0.80 0.45 -6.29
C ALA A 42 1.02 -1.03 -5.94
N VAL A 43 2.26 -1.52 -5.88
CA VAL A 43 2.57 -2.86 -5.37
C VAL A 43 2.10 -3.01 -3.92
N HIS A 44 2.49 -2.10 -3.04
CA HIS A 44 2.12 -2.18 -1.62
C HIS A 44 0.61 -2.19 -1.39
N LEU A 45 -0.12 -1.34 -2.13
CA LEU A 45 -1.58 -1.27 -2.04
C LEU A 45 -2.24 -2.50 -2.64
N SER A 46 -1.70 -3.08 -3.71
CA SER A 46 -2.18 -4.36 -4.25
C SER A 46 -2.12 -5.46 -3.18
N ILE A 47 -0.97 -5.57 -2.50
CA ILE A 47 -0.79 -6.55 -1.42
C ILE A 47 -1.70 -6.21 -0.23
N ALA A 48 -1.86 -4.93 0.13
CA ALA A 48 -2.76 -4.49 1.21
C ALA A 48 -4.22 -4.86 0.95
N ILE A 49 -4.70 -4.66 -0.28
CA ILE A 49 -6.05 -5.04 -0.68
C ILE A 49 -6.24 -6.55 -0.55
N ILE A 50 -5.27 -7.35 -0.98
CA ILE A 50 -5.31 -8.81 -0.86
C ILE A 50 -5.36 -9.24 0.62
N ARG A 51 -4.54 -8.62 1.47
CA ARG A 51 -4.56 -8.84 2.92
C ARG A 51 -5.92 -8.54 3.53
N ILE A 52 -6.48 -7.38 3.24
CA ILE A 52 -7.78 -6.94 3.77
C ILE A 52 -8.89 -7.90 3.33
N LYS A 53 -8.90 -8.30 2.05
CA LYS A 53 -9.88 -9.28 1.54
C LYS A 53 -9.76 -10.67 2.16
N SER A 54 -8.59 -10.99 2.73
CA SER A 54 -8.30 -12.28 3.36
C SER A 54 -8.30 -12.20 4.88
N ASP A 55 -8.77 -11.10 5.48
CA ASP A 55 -8.75 -10.84 6.92
C ASP A 55 -7.37 -10.97 7.59
N ASN A 56 -6.29 -10.76 6.82
CA ASN A 56 -4.91 -10.88 7.29
C ASN A 56 -4.30 -9.51 7.60
N TYR A 57 -4.70 -8.93 8.73
CA TYR A 57 -4.40 -7.54 9.08
C TYR A 57 -3.00 -7.35 9.69
N ILE A 58 -2.37 -6.21 9.41
CA ILE A 58 -1.07 -5.86 10.01
C ILE A 58 -1.26 -5.42 11.49
N PRO A 59 -0.57 -6.07 12.45
CA PRO A 59 -0.68 -5.74 13.87
C PRO A 59 0.22 -4.57 14.24
N LEU A 60 -0.21 -3.34 13.94
CA LEU A 60 0.49 -2.15 14.41
C LEU A 60 0.11 -1.82 15.86
N SER A 61 1.09 -1.37 16.64
CA SER A 61 0.82 -0.79 17.96
C SER A 61 0.12 0.57 17.84
N ASN A 62 -0.65 0.94 18.86
CA ASN A 62 -1.33 2.23 18.92
C ASN A 62 -0.35 3.44 18.82
N SER A 63 0.88 3.29 19.30
CA SER A 63 1.92 4.33 19.19
C SER A 63 2.40 4.50 17.76
N GLN A 64 2.60 3.40 17.00
CA GLN A 64 2.93 3.46 15.57
C GLN A 64 1.81 4.11 14.77
N ILE A 65 0.56 3.68 14.98
CA ILE A 65 -0.62 4.27 14.34
C ILE A 65 -0.65 5.78 14.62
N SER A 66 -0.54 6.17 15.89
CA SER A 66 -0.57 7.59 16.27
C SER A 66 0.56 8.40 15.64
N SER A 67 1.76 7.84 15.56
CA SER A 67 2.93 8.48 14.92
C SER A 67 2.70 8.73 13.43
N TYR A 68 2.20 7.73 12.71
CA TYR A 68 1.96 7.87 11.26
C TYR A 68 0.75 8.75 10.93
N LYS A 69 -0.22 8.85 11.84
CA LYS A 69 -1.35 9.79 11.76
C LYS A 69 -0.93 11.25 11.87
N GLN A 70 0.15 11.54 12.59
CA GLN A 70 0.65 12.90 12.76
C GLN A 70 1.48 13.38 11.56
N GLN A 71 1.76 12.52 10.60
CA GLN A 71 2.48 12.90 9.39
C GLN A 71 1.58 13.77 8.49
N TYR A 72 2.19 14.76 7.85
CA TYR A 72 1.49 15.64 6.90
C TYR A 72 0.87 14.85 5.72
N SER A 73 1.38 13.66 5.44
CA SER A 73 0.91 12.77 4.37
C SER A 73 -0.38 12.02 4.71
N TYR A 74 -0.80 12.00 5.99
CA TYR A 74 -1.94 11.20 6.45
C TYR A 74 -3.28 11.55 5.78
N PRO A 75 -3.64 12.84 5.58
CA PRO A 75 -4.86 13.19 4.85
C PRO A 75 -4.88 12.58 3.44
N TYR A 76 -3.77 12.69 2.70
CA TYR A 76 -3.65 12.12 1.36
C TYR A 76 -3.76 10.59 1.36
N ALA A 77 -3.15 9.94 2.35
CA ALA A 77 -3.29 8.50 2.55
C ALA A 77 -4.75 8.10 2.76
N LYS A 78 -5.47 8.81 3.62
CA LYS A 78 -6.89 8.54 3.87
C LYS A 78 -7.73 8.71 2.61
N MET A 79 -7.48 9.76 1.83
CA MET A 79 -8.21 10.04 0.61
C MET A 79 -7.95 9.01 -0.49
N LEU A 80 -6.70 8.55 -0.62
CA LEU A 80 -6.35 7.43 -1.49
C LEU A 80 -7.05 6.14 -1.05
N CYS A 81 -6.98 5.81 0.24
CA CYS A 81 -7.67 4.63 0.79
C CYS A 81 -9.18 4.70 0.54
N ASP A 82 -9.84 5.84 0.73
CA ASP A 82 -11.28 6.00 0.51
C ASP A 82 -11.69 5.75 -0.96
N ARG A 83 -10.82 6.09 -1.92
CA ARG A 83 -11.04 5.76 -3.35
C ARG A 83 -10.92 4.26 -3.58
N LEU A 84 -9.90 3.63 -3.00
CA LEU A 84 -9.67 2.19 -3.12
C LEU A 84 -10.76 1.38 -2.41
N GLU A 85 -11.28 1.83 -1.27
CA GLU A 85 -12.42 1.21 -0.58
C GLU A 85 -13.63 1.09 -1.51
N LYS A 86 -13.97 2.19 -2.19
CA LYS A 86 -15.09 2.24 -3.15
C LYS A 86 -14.84 1.35 -4.36
N GLU A 87 -13.63 1.41 -4.91
CA GLU A 87 -13.26 0.65 -6.10
C GLU A 87 -13.28 -0.87 -5.86
N PHE A 88 -12.73 -1.31 -4.73
CA PHE A 88 -12.52 -2.74 -4.46
C PHE A 88 -13.56 -3.35 -3.52
N GLY A 89 -14.49 -2.56 -2.99
CA GLY A 89 -15.54 -3.00 -2.07
C GLY A 89 -14.99 -3.49 -0.73
N ILE A 90 -13.97 -2.82 -0.21
CA ILE A 90 -13.28 -3.18 1.06
C ILE A 90 -13.32 -2.03 2.05
N SER A 91 -12.91 -2.27 3.30
CA SER A 91 -12.64 -1.23 4.28
C SER A 91 -11.20 -1.31 4.75
N PHE A 92 -10.46 -0.21 4.64
CA PHE A 92 -9.11 -0.09 5.13
C PHE A 92 -9.13 0.15 6.64
N PRO A 93 -8.53 -0.76 7.44
CA PRO A 93 -8.32 -0.51 8.86
C PRO A 93 -7.40 0.70 9.07
N GLU A 94 -7.54 1.35 10.22
CA GLU A 94 -6.71 2.51 10.56
C GLU A 94 -5.21 2.23 10.48
N ALA A 95 -4.79 1.01 10.84
CA ALA A 95 -3.40 0.57 10.73
C ALA A 95 -2.88 0.60 9.28
N GLU A 96 -3.68 0.15 8.31
CA GLU A 96 -3.29 0.15 6.89
C GLU A 96 -3.24 1.58 6.34
N VAL A 97 -4.22 2.44 6.68
CA VAL A 97 -4.19 3.87 6.30
C VAL A 97 -2.93 4.55 6.86
N SER A 98 -2.58 4.26 8.10
CA SER A 98 -1.37 4.77 8.75
C SER A 98 -0.09 4.30 8.05
N LEU A 99 -0.02 3.05 7.57
CA LEU A 99 1.12 2.59 6.78
C LEU A 99 1.21 3.28 5.42
N VAL A 100 0.09 3.47 4.72
CA VAL A 100 0.06 4.22 3.46
C VAL A 100 0.58 5.64 3.67
N SER A 101 0.20 6.28 4.78
CA SER A 101 0.74 7.59 5.18
C SER A 101 2.27 7.58 5.32
N MET A 102 2.81 6.57 6.02
CA MET A 102 4.25 6.39 6.16
C MET A 102 4.95 6.22 4.81
N TYR A 103 4.40 5.40 3.90
CA TYR A 103 4.97 5.23 2.56
C TYR A 103 4.95 6.54 1.76
N LEU A 104 3.84 7.27 1.76
CA LEU A 104 3.74 8.58 1.10
C LEU A 104 4.76 9.59 1.68
N SER A 105 4.95 9.59 3.00
CA SER A 105 5.94 10.45 3.67
C SER A 105 7.39 10.14 3.29
N LYS A 106 7.73 8.85 3.15
CA LYS A 106 9.08 8.39 2.79
C LYS A 106 9.43 8.71 1.34
N ASN A 107 8.46 8.64 0.43
CA ASN A 107 8.64 8.96 -0.99
C ASN A 107 8.95 10.45 -1.27
N GLN A 108 8.77 11.35 -0.30
CA GLN A 108 9.26 12.73 -0.42
C GLN A 108 10.74 12.90 -0.06
N LYS A 109 11.41 11.90 0.55
CA LYS A 109 12.77 12.07 1.08
C LYS A 109 13.83 11.11 0.55
N LEU A 110 13.52 9.92 0.07
CA LEU A 110 14.54 9.03 -0.51
C LEU A 110 13.91 8.09 -1.55
N ASP A 111 14.38 8.19 -2.80
CA ASP A 111 14.22 7.20 -3.88
C ASP A 111 15.08 5.93 -3.63
N PHE A 112 15.43 5.65 -2.37
CA PHE A 112 16.29 4.52 -2.01
C PHE A 112 15.43 3.43 -1.35
N GLU A 113 15.16 2.41 -2.15
CA GLU A 113 14.86 1.03 -1.72
C GLU A 113 13.58 0.82 -0.89
N LEU A 114 12.47 0.49 -1.56
CA LEU A 114 11.36 -0.22 -0.87
C LEU A 114 11.71 -1.66 -0.48
N ASN A 115 12.92 -2.13 -0.82
CA ASN A 115 13.51 -3.31 -0.19
C ASN A 115 13.99 -3.05 1.24
N SER A 116 14.36 -1.82 1.63
CA SER A 116 14.79 -1.48 3.00
C SER A 116 13.71 -0.75 3.81
N GLY A 117 12.50 -0.62 3.27
CA GLY A 117 11.28 -0.39 4.07
C GLY A 117 10.95 -1.57 5.00
N LEU A 118 11.47 -2.76 4.69
CA LEU A 118 11.37 -3.99 5.48
C LEU A 118 12.23 -3.95 6.75
N ASP A 119 13.34 -3.20 6.76
CA ASP A 119 14.25 -3.11 7.91
C ASP A 119 13.66 -2.36 9.11
N LEU A 120 12.50 -1.72 8.94
CA LEU A 120 11.77 -1.02 9.99
C LEU A 120 10.49 -1.74 10.42
N LEU A 121 10.20 -2.88 9.81
CA LEU A 121 9.03 -3.70 10.12
C LEU A 121 9.42 -4.76 11.14
N ASP A 122 8.60 -4.91 12.17
CA ASP A 122 8.74 -6.01 13.13
C ASP A 122 8.62 -7.35 12.39
N ASP A 123 9.30 -8.39 12.89
CA ASP A 123 9.40 -9.72 12.27
C ASP A 123 8.01 -10.29 11.93
N HIS A 124 7.01 -9.96 12.74
CA HIS A 124 5.63 -10.36 12.53
C HIS A 124 5.04 -9.75 11.24
N VAL A 125 5.30 -8.48 10.96
CA VAL A 125 4.81 -7.83 9.73
C VAL A 125 5.49 -8.43 8.51
N TYR A 126 6.79 -8.73 8.60
CA TYR A 126 7.52 -9.43 7.54
C TYR A 126 6.89 -10.79 7.21
N GLN A 127 6.57 -11.58 8.24
CA GLN A 127 5.93 -12.89 8.06
C GLN A 127 4.58 -12.78 7.35
N ILE A 128 3.74 -11.82 7.74
CA ILE A 128 2.43 -11.57 7.12
C ILE A 128 2.57 -11.17 5.65
N LEU A 129 3.55 -10.31 5.34
CA LEU A 129 3.83 -9.91 3.96
C LEU A 129 4.29 -11.10 3.11
N ASN A 130 5.24 -11.91 3.62
CA ASN A 130 5.73 -13.07 2.89
C ASN A 130 4.63 -14.10 2.65
N GLN A 131 3.80 -14.39 3.66
CA GLN A 131 2.62 -15.24 3.49
C GLN A 131 1.66 -14.70 2.43
N THR A 132 1.47 -13.39 2.38
CA THR A 132 0.59 -12.80 1.35
C THR A 132 1.19 -12.99 -0.03
N MET A 133 2.49 -12.78 -0.20
CA MET A 133 3.19 -12.93 -1.49
C MET A 133 3.23 -14.38 -1.98
N GLU A 134 3.35 -15.37 -1.08
CA GLU A 134 3.30 -16.80 -1.45
C GLU A 134 1.91 -17.27 -1.91
N ASN A 135 0.87 -16.49 -1.60
CA ASN A 135 -0.52 -16.81 -1.91
C ASN A 135 -1.07 -16.01 -3.13
N ILE A 136 -0.22 -15.24 -3.80
CA ILE A 136 -0.49 -14.56 -5.08
C ILE A 136 -0.06 -15.49 -6.22
#